data_AF-A0A7I7MBY9-F1
#
_entry.id   AF-A0A7I7MBY9-F1
#
_cell.length_a   1.000
_cell.length_b   1.000
_cell.length_c   1.000
_cell.angle_alpha   90.00
_cell.angle_beta   90.00
_cell.angle_gamma   90.00
#
_symmetry.space_group_name_H-M   'P 1'
#
loop_
_entity.id
_entity.type
_entity.pdbx_description
1 polymer ?
#
loop_
_entity_poly.entity_id
_entity_poly.type
_entity_poly.pdbx_seq_one_letter_code
_entity_poly.pdbx_strand_id
1 'polypeptide(L)'
;MTGGGTSIDHSDYVRYQPALAAVPPGEEELISGLVRDLRRNNQFQYAKSRVFAKYRRRGRPHAIRDAHAKSCAVLHGELTVHSDLDPALRQGLFARPGATFPVIARISQTSGAIRSDQVRGVRGLGLKVLGVTGASGERADARFADANQDFVFVTEPAFLFRDAADYAKAGMRTARALTALPDGGMLLINRMLRAARRAAQRSGRDLPAKLRVFAEPNHHPLRQTFYTAAPVRFGDYVAKLRVAPTPQTVAGAVPATVEDGPYDAASRAVVAYFAARAADYEVSAQLCTEGMPIEDATVEWPEESSPYRPVATIRFPEQTGYGEALRDFADDGLTFNSWRGIAEHRPLGSINRLKLRVYEASSEFRHSRNGTAYVEPTDLSTFPR
;
A
#
# COMPACT_ATOMS: atom_id res chain seq x y z
N MET A 1 -21.85 -21.98 -23.36
CA MET A 1 -20.90 -23.12 -23.30
C MET A 1 -20.13 -23.01 -22.00
N THR A 2 -20.49 -23.90 -21.08
CA THR A 2 -19.83 -24.35 -19.84
C THR A 2 -18.54 -23.65 -19.41
N GLY A 3 -18.64 -22.66 -18.52
CA GLY A 3 -17.55 -22.31 -17.62
C GLY A 3 -17.60 -23.25 -16.42
N GLY A 4 -16.82 -24.34 -16.49
CA GLY A 4 -16.61 -25.24 -15.35
C GLY A 4 -15.87 -24.49 -14.26
N GLY A 5 -16.62 -23.93 -13.30
CA GLY A 5 -16.04 -23.50 -12.04
C GLY A 5 -15.62 -24.74 -11.28
N THR A 6 -14.33 -25.01 -11.21
CA THR A 6 -13.75 -25.91 -10.22
C THR A 6 -14.19 -25.38 -8.85
N SER A 7 -15.11 -26.06 -8.18
CA SER A 7 -15.41 -25.75 -6.79
C SER A 7 -14.15 -26.07 -6.00
N ILE A 8 -13.41 -25.05 -5.58
CA ILE A 8 -12.27 -25.24 -4.68
C ILE A 8 -12.84 -25.79 -3.38
N ASP A 9 -12.43 -27.00 -3.00
CA ASP A 9 -12.79 -27.56 -1.70
C ASP A 9 -12.08 -26.74 -0.62
N HIS A 10 -12.80 -26.37 0.44
CA HIS A 10 -12.24 -25.61 1.56
C HIS A 10 -11.08 -26.33 2.25
N SER A 11 -10.95 -27.64 2.05
CA SER A 11 -9.86 -28.47 2.53
C SER A 11 -8.49 -28.13 1.87
N ASP A 12 -8.48 -27.46 0.72
CA ASP A 12 -7.27 -27.14 -0.05
C ASP A 12 -6.55 -25.87 0.43
N TYR A 13 -7.16 -25.08 1.31
CA TYR A 13 -6.56 -23.85 1.82
C TYR A 13 -5.54 -24.12 2.92
N VAL A 14 -4.38 -23.45 2.83
CA VAL A 14 -3.33 -23.51 3.85
C VAL A 14 -3.86 -22.89 5.15
N ARG A 15 -4.03 -23.74 6.17
CA ARG A 15 -4.38 -23.29 7.52
C ARG A 15 -3.20 -22.62 8.19
N TYR A 16 -3.47 -21.53 8.89
CA TYR A 16 -2.46 -20.84 9.67
C TYR A 16 -1.95 -21.73 10.81
N GLN A 17 -0.63 -21.76 10.95
CA GLN A 17 0.06 -22.33 12.10
C GLN A 17 1.16 -21.34 12.55
N PRO A 18 1.48 -21.26 13.85
CA PRO A 18 2.52 -20.34 14.34
C PRO A 18 3.88 -20.49 13.63
N ALA A 19 4.23 -21.69 13.18
CA ALA A 19 5.46 -21.96 12.44
C ALA A 19 5.56 -21.16 11.12
N LEU A 20 4.44 -20.81 10.48
CA LEU A 20 4.42 -19.96 9.27
C LEU A 20 4.84 -18.51 9.53
N ALA A 21 4.87 -18.10 10.81
CA ALA A 21 5.33 -16.78 11.24
C ALA A 21 6.76 -16.80 11.82
N ALA A 22 7.47 -17.93 11.70
CA ALA A 22 8.83 -18.08 12.21
C ALA A 22 9.78 -17.05 11.58
N VAL A 23 10.74 -16.57 12.38
CA VAL A 23 11.76 -15.62 11.96
C VAL A 23 13.01 -16.42 11.57
N PRO A 24 13.49 -16.33 10.31
CA PRO A 24 14.72 -16.98 9.91
C PRO A 24 15.93 -16.47 10.71
N PRO A 25 16.93 -17.33 11.01
CA PRO A 25 18.14 -16.89 11.69
C PRO A 25 18.85 -15.73 10.99
N GLY A 26 19.31 -14.74 11.77
CA GLY A 26 20.05 -13.57 11.26
C GLY A 26 19.20 -12.49 10.57
N GLU A 27 17.91 -12.72 10.36
CA GLU A 27 17.04 -11.73 9.70
C GLU A 27 16.86 -10.46 10.56
N GLU A 28 16.81 -10.59 11.88
CA GLU A 28 16.67 -9.44 12.78
C GLU A 28 17.88 -8.48 12.73
N GLU A 29 19.09 -9.03 12.71
CA GLU A 29 20.35 -8.28 12.54
C GLU A 29 20.33 -7.53 11.20
N LEU A 30 19.92 -8.23 10.13
CA LEU A 30 19.82 -7.68 8.79
C LEU A 30 18.80 -6.54 8.72
N ILE A 31 17.59 -6.73 9.27
CA ILE A 31 16.55 -5.69 9.35
C ILE A 31 17.05 -4.49 10.15
N SER A 32 17.78 -4.72 11.24
CA SER A 32 18.38 -3.64 12.03
C SER A 32 19.42 -2.85 11.23
N GLY A 33 20.19 -3.52 10.36
CA GLY A 33 21.05 -2.86 9.36
C GLY A 33 20.26 -1.97 8.39
N LEU A 34 19.18 -2.50 7.81
CA LEU A 34 18.30 -1.77 6.90
C LEU A 34 17.67 -0.52 7.56
N VAL A 35 17.26 -0.62 8.82
CA VAL A 35 16.73 0.51 9.60
C VAL A 35 17.78 1.61 9.78
N ARG A 36 19.04 1.26 10.05
CA ARG A 36 20.14 2.24 10.14
C ARG A 36 20.37 2.95 8.80
N ASP A 37 20.30 2.21 7.70
CA ASP A 37 20.40 2.78 6.35
C ASP A 37 19.28 3.75 6.01
N LEU A 38 18.04 3.38 6.36
CA LEU A 38 16.87 4.24 6.22
C LEU A 38 17.02 5.50 7.07
N ARG A 39 17.47 5.38 8.33
CA ARG A 39 17.71 6.53 9.22
C ARG A 39 18.71 7.51 8.61
N ARG A 40 19.78 7.01 7.98
CA ARG A 40 20.75 7.85 7.24
C ARG A 40 20.11 8.56 6.05
N ASN A 41 19.27 7.86 5.27
CA ASN A 41 18.56 8.50 4.15
C ASN A 41 17.59 9.58 4.64
N ASN A 42 16.83 9.31 5.70
CA ASN A 42 15.94 10.28 6.34
C ASN A 42 16.68 11.54 6.80
N GLN A 43 17.83 11.39 7.47
CA GLN A 43 18.70 12.51 7.84
C GLN A 43 19.16 13.31 6.63
N PHE A 44 19.57 12.63 5.56
CA PHE A 44 20.00 13.27 4.32
C PHE A 44 18.86 14.04 3.63
N GLN A 45 17.67 13.47 3.50
CA GLN A 45 16.52 14.18 2.92
C GLN A 45 16.10 15.37 3.77
N TYR A 46 16.10 15.24 5.10
CA TYR A 46 15.83 16.37 5.99
C TYR A 46 16.88 17.47 5.83
N ALA A 47 18.16 17.14 5.72
CA ALA A 47 19.22 18.13 5.47
C ALA A 47 18.99 18.87 4.13
N LYS A 48 18.58 18.16 3.08
CA LYS A 48 18.21 18.77 1.79
C LYS A 48 17.06 19.77 1.92
N SER A 49 16.10 19.55 2.83
CA SER A 49 15.00 20.50 3.05
C SER A 49 15.44 21.85 3.61
N ARG A 50 16.61 21.91 4.26
CA ARG A 50 17.21 23.18 4.70
C ARG A 50 17.68 24.01 3.51
N VAL A 51 18.12 23.37 2.43
CA VAL A 51 18.70 24.03 1.26
C VAL A 51 17.65 24.29 0.17
N PHE A 52 16.84 23.29 -0.16
CA PHE A 52 15.92 23.37 -1.31
C PHE A 52 14.48 23.65 -0.86
N ALA A 53 13.92 24.78 -1.32
CA ALA A 53 12.58 25.23 -0.96
C ALA A 53 11.47 24.21 -1.23
N LYS A 54 11.61 23.38 -2.29
CA LYS A 54 10.61 22.37 -2.66
C LYS A 54 10.38 21.27 -1.60
N TYR A 55 11.32 21.08 -0.69
CA TYR A 55 11.21 20.12 0.40
C TYR A 55 10.85 20.80 1.74
N ARG A 56 10.58 22.11 1.74
CA ARG A 56 10.13 22.82 2.93
C ARG A 56 8.61 22.71 3.06
N ARG A 57 8.11 22.72 4.28
CA ARG A 57 6.69 22.87 4.61
C ARG A 57 6.50 24.19 5.34
N ARG A 58 5.64 25.07 4.81
CA ARG A 58 5.41 26.43 5.34
C ARG A 58 6.72 27.20 5.60
N GLY A 59 7.65 27.11 4.64
CA GLY A 59 8.96 27.78 4.71
C GLY A 59 9.99 27.14 5.65
N ARG A 60 9.66 26.06 6.37
CA ARG A 60 10.55 25.40 7.33
C ARG A 60 11.10 24.07 6.78
N PRO A 61 12.31 23.64 7.20
CA PRO A 61 12.79 22.29 6.96
C PRO A 61 11.75 21.25 7.39
N HIS A 62 11.59 20.20 6.60
CA HIS A 62 10.50 19.25 6.76
C HIS A 62 11.00 17.84 6.51
N ALA A 63 10.73 16.94 7.46
CA ALA A 63 10.97 15.53 7.31
C ALA A 63 9.80 14.90 6.57
N ILE A 64 10.11 14.21 5.47
CA ILE A 64 9.16 13.47 4.65
C ILE A 64 9.27 11.97 4.93
N ARG A 65 8.32 11.18 4.42
CA ARG A 65 8.45 9.72 4.45
C ARG A 65 9.60 9.26 3.56
N ASP A 66 10.37 8.29 4.04
CA ASP A 66 11.50 7.70 3.32
C ASP A 66 11.12 7.12 1.95
N ALA A 67 9.95 6.48 1.90
CA ALA A 67 9.25 6.08 0.70
C ALA A 67 7.82 6.62 0.78
N HIS A 68 7.16 6.72 -0.36
CA HIS A 68 5.82 7.28 -0.44
C HIS A 68 5.69 8.74 0.03
N ALA A 69 6.70 9.56 -0.28
CA ALA A 69 6.83 10.93 0.21
C ALA A 69 5.66 11.82 -0.22
N LYS A 70 5.15 11.66 -1.45
CA LYS A 70 4.09 12.50 -2.01
C LYS A 70 2.76 11.74 -2.06
N SER A 71 1.77 12.22 -1.31
CA SER A 71 0.38 11.79 -1.41
C SER A 71 -0.32 12.45 -2.62
N CYS A 72 -1.42 11.86 -3.07
CA CYS A 72 -2.33 12.46 -4.05
C CYS A 72 -3.81 12.32 -3.66
N ALA A 73 -4.13 11.55 -2.62
CA ALA A 73 -5.46 11.49 -2.02
C ALA A 73 -5.34 11.22 -0.52
N VAL A 74 -6.23 11.84 0.25
CA VAL A 74 -6.50 11.57 1.66
C VAL A 74 -8.02 11.54 1.80
N LEU A 75 -8.57 10.35 2.05
CA LEU A 75 -9.99 10.10 1.97
C LEU A 75 -10.50 9.55 3.31
N HIS A 76 -11.72 9.92 3.69
CA HIS A 76 -12.49 9.23 4.71
C HIS A 76 -13.65 8.46 4.06
N GLY A 77 -14.08 7.37 4.66
CA GLY A 77 -15.17 6.55 4.14
C GLY A 77 -15.67 5.52 5.15
N GLU A 78 -16.43 4.57 4.64
CA GLU A 78 -16.94 3.42 5.41
C GLU A 78 -16.63 2.12 4.67
N LEU A 79 -16.15 1.11 5.38
CA LEU A 79 -16.00 -0.26 4.90
C LEU A 79 -17.17 -1.09 5.42
N THR A 80 -17.84 -1.80 4.52
CA THR A 80 -18.96 -2.70 4.82
C THR A 80 -18.60 -4.12 4.40
N VAL A 81 -18.57 -5.04 5.37
CA VAL A 81 -18.37 -6.47 5.14
C VAL A 81 -19.60 -7.04 4.42
N HIS A 82 -19.41 -7.84 3.37
CA HIS A 82 -20.56 -8.37 2.61
C HIS A 82 -21.41 -9.30 3.47
N SER A 83 -22.72 -9.30 3.24
CA SER A 83 -23.69 -10.07 4.03
C SER A 83 -23.67 -11.58 3.71
N ASP A 84 -23.27 -11.93 2.49
CA ASP A 84 -23.35 -13.25 1.87
C ASP A 84 -21.97 -13.91 1.72
N LEU A 85 -21.07 -13.65 2.67
CA LEU A 85 -19.72 -14.22 2.63
C LEU A 85 -19.71 -15.73 2.83
N ASP A 86 -18.90 -16.41 2.03
CA ASP A 86 -18.45 -17.77 2.24
C ASP A 86 -17.84 -17.94 3.66
N PRO A 87 -18.18 -19.02 4.41
CA PRO A 87 -17.62 -19.27 5.75
C PRO A 87 -16.09 -19.18 5.84
N ALA A 88 -15.36 -19.63 4.81
CA ALA A 88 -13.89 -19.56 4.80
C ALA A 88 -13.37 -18.11 4.72
N LEU A 89 -14.19 -17.17 4.25
CA LEU A 89 -13.86 -15.75 4.16
C LEU A 89 -14.29 -14.94 5.40
N ARG A 90 -15.11 -15.51 6.29
CA ARG A 90 -15.58 -14.87 7.53
C ARG A 90 -14.50 -14.92 8.63
N GLN A 91 -13.40 -14.20 8.42
CA GLN A 91 -12.22 -14.27 9.28
C GLN A 91 -11.83 -12.87 9.79
N GLY A 92 -11.40 -12.79 11.05
CA GLY A 92 -10.88 -11.55 11.64
C GLY A 92 -11.83 -10.35 11.49
N LEU A 93 -11.37 -9.28 10.83
CA LEU A 93 -12.15 -8.07 10.55
C LEU A 93 -13.42 -8.37 9.74
N PHE A 94 -13.39 -9.41 8.91
CA PHE A 94 -14.48 -9.82 8.02
C PHE A 94 -15.39 -10.90 8.65
N ALA A 95 -15.20 -11.22 9.94
CA ALA A 95 -15.92 -12.32 10.60
C ALA A 95 -17.43 -12.08 10.78
N ARG A 96 -17.87 -10.82 10.79
CA ARG A 96 -19.28 -10.43 10.98
C ARG A 96 -19.85 -9.86 9.67
N PRO A 97 -20.59 -10.66 8.89
CA PRO A 97 -21.28 -10.16 7.69
C PRO A 97 -22.15 -8.92 8.00
N GLY A 98 -22.10 -7.91 7.14
CA GLY A 98 -22.82 -6.65 7.31
C GLY A 98 -22.22 -5.66 8.31
N ALA A 99 -21.11 -6.01 9.00
CA ALA A 99 -20.43 -5.06 9.87
C ALA A 99 -19.86 -3.87 9.08
N THR A 100 -19.98 -2.67 9.65
CA THR A 100 -19.43 -1.44 9.07
C THR A 100 -18.33 -0.84 9.95
N PHE A 101 -17.34 -0.23 9.31
CA PHE A 101 -16.21 0.40 9.97
C PHE A 101 -15.83 1.72 9.30
N PRO A 102 -15.59 2.80 10.05
CA PRO A 102 -15.00 4.01 9.49
C PRO A 102 -13.59 3.73 8.97
N VAL A 103 -13.23 4.33 7.83
CA VAL A 103 -11.89 4.19 7.25
C VAL A 103 -11.25 5.52 6.90
N ILE A 104 -9.92 5.54 6.95
CA ILE A 104 -9.07 6.60 6.44
C ILE A 104 -8.11 6.00 5.42
N ALA A 105 -8.07 6.57 4.22
CA ALA A 105 -7.20 6.13 3.13
C ALA A 105 -6.22 7.22 2.70
N ARG A 106 -4.98 6.82 2.40
CA ARG A 106 -3.94 7.69 1.83
C ARG A 106 -3.38 7.06 0.56
N ILE A 107 -3.64 7.67 -0.59
CA ILE A 107 -3.02 7.27 -1.87
C ILE A 107 -1.78 8.11 -2.10
N SER A 108 -0.68 7.48 -2.53
CA SER A 108 0.62 8.12 -2.71
C SER A 108 1.41 7.54 -3.88
N GLN A 109 2.37 8.31 -4.40
CA GLN A 109 3.43 7.75 -5.24
C GLN A 109 4.38 6.90 -4.37
N THR A 110 5.13 5.94 -4.90
CA THR A 110 6.08 5.15 -4.10
C THR A 110 7.43 5.83 -3.86
N SER A 111 7.82 6.81 -4.69
CA SER A 111 9.14 7.44 -4.60
C SER A 111 9.40 8.10 -3.22
N GLY A 112 10.64 7.99 -2.74
CA GLY A 112 11.13 8.75 -1.59
C GLY A 112 11.41 10.23 -1.88
N ALA A 113 11.44 10.62 -3.16
CA ALA A 113 11.44 12.02 -3.56
C ALA A 113 10.01 12.52 -3.78
N ILE A 114 9.76 13.79 -3.43
CA ILE A 114 8.64 14.52 -3.98
C ILE A 114 8.93 14.74 -5.48
N ARG A 115 8.10 14.14 -6.34
CA ARG A 115 8.22 14.15 -7.80
C ARG A 115 6.97 14.71 -8.46
N SER A 116 7.14 15.15 -9.71
CA SER A 116 6.00 15.45 -10.58
C SER A 116 5.08 14.24 -10.69
N ASP A 117 3.77 14.46 -10.72
CA ASP A 117 2.79 13.40 -10.97
C ASP A 117 2.90 12.78 -12.36
N GLN A 118 3.69 13.38 -13.26
CA GLN A 118 4.00 12.85 -14.58
C GLN A 118 5.04 11.73 -14.57
N VAL A 119 5.85 11.62 -13.50
CA VAL A 119 6.81 10.52 -13.37
C VAL A 119 6.04 9.24 -13.01
N ARG A 120 6.10 8.23 -13.89
CA ARG A 120 5.47 6.93 -13.62
C ARG A 120 6.18 6.24 -12.46
N GLY A 121 5.38 5.62 -11.60
CA GLY A 121 5.85 4.67 -10.61
C GLY A 121 4.71 3.87 -10.01
N VAL A 122 5.07 2.92 -9.15
CA VAL A 122 4.15 2.26 -8.23
C VAL A 122 3.44 3.33 -7.40
N ARG A 123 2.16 3.07 -7.08
CA ARG A 123 1.42 3.85 -6.08
C ARG A 123 1.19 3.00 -4.84
N GLY A 124 1.07 3.65 -3.70
CA GLY A 124 0.69 3.01 -2.43
C GLY A 124 -0.67 3.47 -1.96
N LEU A 125 -1.40 2.57 -1.32
CA LEU A 125 -2.61 2.85 -0.56
C LEU A 125 -2.34 2.44 0.90
N GLY A 126 -2.29 3.41 1.81
CA GLY A 126 -2.43 3.13 3.24
C GLY A 126 -3.92 3.18 3.57
N LEU A 127 -4.47 2.10 4.11
CA LEU A 127 -5.85 2.00 4.56
C LEU A 127 -5.85 1.74 6.06
N LYS A 128 -6.50 2.60 6.83
CA LYS A 128 -6.70 2.45 8.26
C LYS A 128 -8.19 2.24 8.51
N VAL A 129 -8.54 1.12 9.12
CA VAL A 129 -9.90 0.79 9.54
C VAL A 129 -10.01 1.01 11.04
N LEU A 130 -10.97 1.80 11.49
CA LEU A 130 -11.09 2.21 12.89
C LEU A 130 -12.01 1.26 13.67
N GLY A 131 -11.72 1.06 14.95
CA GLY A 131 -12.61 0.31 15.87
C GLY A 131 -12.67 -1.20 15.64
N VAL A 132 -11.57 -1.81 15.21
CA VAL A 132 -11.48 -3.25 14.90
C VAL A 132 -11.03 -4.04 16.12
N THR A 133 -11.88 -4.98 16.55
CA THR A 133 -11.61 -5.94 17.62
C THR A 133 -11.64 -7.37 17.09
N GLY A 134 -10.57 -8.14 17.33
CA GLY A 134 -10.46 -9.54 16.92
C GLY A 134 -11.15 -10.49 17.91
N ALA A 135 -11.40 -11.72 17.50
CA ALA A 135 -12.06 -12.72 18.34
C ALA A 135 -11.17 -13.16 19.51
N SER A 136 -9.85 -13.20 19.31
CA SER A 136 -8.85 -13.47 20.35
C SER A 136 -8.69 -12.33 21.35
N GLY A 137 -9.05 -11.10 20.99
CA GLY A 137 -8.68 -9.89 21.72
C GLY A 137 -7.20 -9.52 21.62
N GLU A 138 -6.39 -10.29 20.89
CA GLU A 138 -4.95 -10.06 20.75
C GLU A 138 -4.63 -9.11 19.58
N ARG A 139 -3.52 -8.38 19.72
CA ARG A 139 -2.95 -7.53 18.67
C ARG A 139 -1.85 -8.28 17.93
N ALA A 140 -1.65 -7.98 16.65
CA ALA A 140 -0.59 -8.61 15.85
C ALA A 140 0.82 -8.26 16.37
N ASP A 141 1.00 -7.08 16.96
CA ASP A 141 2.19 -6.67 17.69
C ASP A 141 1.80 -5.81 18.90
N ALA A 142 2.39 -6.10 20.05
CA ALA A 142 2.03 -5.48 21.33
C ALA A 142 2.34 -3.96 21.38
N ARG A 143 3.17 -3.44 20.48
CA ARG A 143 3.44 -1.99 20.40
C ARG A 143 2.23 -1.18 19.95
N PHE A 144 1.20 -1.81 19.38
CA PHE A 144 0.02 -1.14 18.85
C PHE A 144 -1.24 -1.52 19.64
N ALA A 145 -1.48 -0.78 20.73
CA ALA A 145 -2.58 -1.03 21.67
C ALA A 145 -3.93 -0.41 21.26
N ASP A 146 -3.96 0.49 20.29
CA ASP A 146 -5.21 1.07 19.77
C ASP A 146 -6.04 0.05 18.97
N ALA A 147 -7.28 0.41 18.66
CA ALA A 147 -8.22 -0.45 17.94
C ALA A 147 -8.16 -0.33 16.41
N ASN A 148 -7.11 0.25 15.82
CA ASN A 148 -7.05 0.40 14.36
C ASN A 148 -6.51 -0.85 13.67
N GLN A 149 -6.95 -1.12 12.45
CA GLN A 149 -6.39 -2.10 11.54
C GLN A 149 -5.82 -1.38 10.32
N ASP A 150 -4.49 -1.43 10.17
CA ASP A 150 -3.79 -0.86 9.04
C ASP A 150 -3.49 -1.94 8.01
N PHE A 151 -3.83 -1.65 6.76
CA PHE A 151 -3.34 -2.38 5.59
C PHE A 151 -2.53 -1.43 4.72
N VAL A 152 -1.38 -1.89 4.24
CA VAL A 152 -0.52 -1.11 3.34
C VAL A 152 -0.38 -1.87 2.03
N PHE A 153 -0.94 -1.28 0.99
CA PHE A 153 -1.01 -1.85 -0.33
C PHE A 153 -0.12 -1.11 -1.32
N VAL A 154 0.23 -1.78 -2.41
CA VAL A 154 0.90 -1.24 -3.59
C VAL A 154 0.19 -1.67 -4.86
N THR A 155 0.43 -1.00 -5.98
CA THR A 155 -0.22 -1.33 -7.27
C THR A 155 0.31 -2.59 -7.97
N GLU A 156 1.26 -3.29 -7.35
CA GLU A 156 1.83 -4.53 -7.91
C GLU A 156 1.39 -5.74 -7.06
N PRO A 157 0.91 -6.83 -7.67
CA PRO A 157 0.41 -8.02 -6.95
C PRO A 157 1.52 -8.83 -6.27
N ALA A 158 2.77 -8.61 -6.67
CA ALA A 158 3.98 -9.16 -6.05
C ALA A 158 4.98 -8.04 -5.77
N PHE A 159 5.83 -8.27 -4.77
CA PHE A 159 6.88 -7.34 -4.40
C PHE A 159 8.09 -7.47 -5.33
N LEU A 160 8.88 -6.39 -5.45
CA LEU A 160 10.08 -6.40 -6.31
C LEU A 160 11.25 -7.20 -5.72
N PHE A 161 11.17 -7.57 -4.45
CA PHE A 161 12.22 -8.27 -3.71
C PHE A 161 11.62 -9.46 -3.00
N ARG A 162 12.37 -10.56 -2.98
CA ARG A 162 11.91 -11.83 -2.38
C ARG A 162 11.72 -11.68 -0.88
N ASP A 163 12.76 -11.17 -0.23
CA ASP A 163 12.95 -11.13 1.21
C ASP A 163 13.77 -9.89 1.60
N ALA A 164 14.01 -9.69 2.89
CA ALA A 164 14.81 -8.59 3.42
C ALA A 164 16.27 -8.63 2.92
N ALA A 165 16.84 -9.81 2.62
CA ALA A 165 18.22 -9.96 2.17
C ALA A 165 18.40 -9.51 0.72
N ASP A 166 17.47 -9.86 -0.17
CA ASP A 166 17.41 -9.34 -1.54
C ASP A 166 17.20 -7.81 -1.54
N TYR A 167 16.32 -7.31 -0.66
CA TYR A 167 16.14 -5.87 -0.47
C TYR A 167 17.43 -5.15 -0.05
N ALA A 168 18.19 -5.73 0.89
CA ALA A 168 19.45 -5.17 1.36
C ALA A 168 20.54 -5.13 0.28
N LYS A 169 20.63 -6.17 -0.56
CA LYS A 169 21.66 -6.28 -1.60
C LYS A 169 21.47 -5.25 -2.72
N ALA A 170 20.25 -5.12 -3.22
CA ALA A 170 19.98 -4.35 -4.45
C ALA A 170 19.03 -3.17 -4.25
N GLY A 171 18.06 -3.27 -3.33
CA GLY A 171 16.95 -2.33 -3.20
C GLY A 171 17.39 -0.93 -2.79
N MET A 172 18.14 -0.79 -1.70
CA MET A 172 18.52 0.54 -1.19
C MET A 172 19.47 1.30 -2.13
N ARG A 173 20.42 0.61 -2.77
CA ARG A 173 21.32 1.23 -3.75
C ARG A 173 20.55 1.75 -4.96
N THR A 174 19.63 0.94 -5.49
CA THR A 174 18.76 1.30 -6.61
C THR A 174 17.84 2.47 -6.23
N ALA A 175 17.21 2.41 -5.05
CA ALA A 175 16.33 3.46 -4.56
C ALA A 175 17.07 4.80 -4.39
N ARG A 176 18.28 4.80 -3.83
CA ARG A 176 19.12 6.01 -3.69
C ARG A 176 19.48 6.60 -5.06
N ALA A 177 19.92 5.75 -6.00
CA ALA A 177 20.26 6.19 -7.36
C ALA A 177 19.04 6.79 -8.08
N LEU A 178 17.90 6.09 -8.05
CA LEU A 178 16.65 6.58 -8.65
C LEU A 178 16.16 7.87 -7.98
N THR A 179 16.30 8.02 -6.66
CA THR A 179 15.90 9.23 -5.92
C THR A 179 16.77 10.44 -6.26
N ALA A 180 18.04 10.23 -6.61
CA ALA A 180 18.95 11.29 -7.03
C ALA A 180 18.67 11.83 -8.44
N LEU A 181 18.03 11.04 -9.30
CA LEU A 181 17.71 11.45 -10.67
C LEU A 181 16.67 12.59 -10.69
N PRO A 182 16.90 13.64 -11.51
CA PRO A 182 15.92 14.69 -11.75
C PRO A 182 14.70 14.14 -12.51
N ASP A 183 13.55 14.81 -12.39
CA ASP A 183 12.29 14.36 -12.99
C ASP A 183 12.42 14.20 -14.52
N GLY A 184 13.12 15.10 -15.21
CA GLY A 184 13.37 14.98 -16.65
C GLY A 184 14.14 13.70 -17.04
N GLY A 185 15.10 13.28 -16.21
CA GLY A 185 15.83 12.03 -16.41
C GLY A 185 14.94 10.80 -16.21
N MET A 186 14.09 10.83 -15.17
CA MET A 186 13.10 9.77 -14.94
C MET A 186 12.11 9.64 -16.10
N LEU A 187 11.58 10.77 -16.61
CA LEU A 187 10.67 10.79 -17.75
C LEU A 187 11.30 10.22 -19.01
N LEU A 188 12.59 10.51 -19.26
CA LEU A 188 13.33 9.91 -20.38
C LEU A 188 13.43 8.39 -20.22
N ILE A 189 13.79 7.90 -19.02
CA ILE A 189 13.84 6.47 -18.72
C ILE A 189 12.46 5.82 -18.95
N ASN A 190 11.39 6.42 -18.43
CA ASN A 190 10.02 5.91 -18.62
C ASN A 190 9.65 5.80 -20.11
N ARG A 191 9.96 6.82 -20.92
CA ARG A 191 9.70 6.83 -22.36
C ARG A 191 10.48 5.73 -23.09
N MET A 192 11.78 5.60 -22.80
CA MET A 192 12.65 4.60 -23.40
C MET A 192 12.18 3.17 -23.05
N LEU A 193 11.89 2.91 -21.77
CA LEU A 193 11.41 1.59 -21.34
C LEU A 193 10.04 1.25 -21.94
N ARG A 194 9.14 2.24 -22.10
CA ARG A 194 7.85 2.03 -22.79
C ARG A 194 8.04 1.67 -24.27
N ALA A 195 8.98 2.32 -24.95
CA ALA A 195 9.32 1.97 -26.34
C ALA A 195 9.92 0.56 -26.44
N ALA A 196 10.86 0.23 -25.55
CA ALA A 196 11.48 -1.09 -25.47
C ALA A 196 10.44 -2.19 -25.18
N ARG A 197 9.51 -1.94 -24.26
CA ARG A 197 8.41 -2.87 -23.96
C ARG A 197 7.54 -3.14 -25.18
N ARG A 198 7.09 -2.08 -25.88
CA ARG A 198 6.30 -2.22 -27.11
C ARG A 198 7.03 -3.02 -28.18
N ALA A 199 8.35 -2.84 -28.30
CA ALA A 199 9.16 -3.63 -29.22
C ALA A 199 9.25 -5.12 -28.81
N ALA A 200 9.51 -5.40 -27.53
CA ALA A 200 9.56 -6.78 -27.01
C ALA A 200 8.22 -7.52 -27.18
N GLN A 201 7.09 -6.82 -26.97
CA GLN A 201 5.74 -7.38 -27.10
C GLN A 201 5.42 -7.81 -28.54
N ARG A 202 6.00 -7.18 -29.56
CA ARG A 202 5.87 -7.63 -30.96
C ARG A 202 6.46 -9.02 -31.20
N SER A 203 7.39 -9.45 -30.35
CA SER A 203 7.99 -10.79 -30.38
C SER A 203 7.43 -11.72 -29.31
N GLY A 204 6.28 -11.40 -28.71
CA GLY A 204 5.64 -12.21 -27.66
C GLY A 204 6.38 -12.22 -26.32
N ARG A 205 7.31 -11.29 -26.09
CA ARG A 205 8.07 -11.14 -24.82
C ARG A 205 7.60 -9.89 -24.07
N ASP A 206 7.83 -9.83 -22.76
CA ASP A 206 7.67 -8.61 -21.95
C ASP A 206 8.97 -8.25 -21.23
N LEU A 207 9.05 -7.04 -20.67
CA LEU A 207 10.14 -6.64 -19.80
C LEU A 207 10.09 -7.39 -18.47
N PRO A 208 11.25 -7.65 -17.83
CA PRO A 208 11.30 -8.12 -16.44
C PRO A 208 10.48 -7.21 -15.51
N ALA A 209 9.81 -7.77 -14.49
CA ALA A 209 8.91 -7.04 -13.60
C ALA A 209 9.54 -5.75 -13.00
N LYS A 210 10.81 -5.84 -12.59
CA LYS A 210 11.60 -4.71 -12.04
C LYS A 210 11.75 -3.53 -13.02
N LEU A 211 11.67 -3.76 -14.33
CA LEU A 211 11.73 -2.73 -15.37
C LEU A 211 10.33 -2.36 -15.88
N ARG A 212 9.45 -3.34 -16.01
CA ARG A 212 8.06 -3.19 -16.48
C ARG A 212 7.32 -2.09 -15.72
N VAL A 213 7.50 -2.03 -14.40
CA VAL A 213 6.91 -1.03 -13.51
C VAL A 213 7.15 0.43 -13.94
N PHE A 214 8.30 0.71 -14.57
CA PHE A 214 8.67 2.02 -15.08
C PHE A 214 8.21 2.26 -16.53
N ALA A 215 7.79 1.21 -17.25
CA ALA A 215 7.30 1.29 -18.62
C ALA A 215 5.77 1.50 -18.72
N GLU A 216 5.03 1.11 -17.69
CA GLU A 216 3.56 1.17 -17.63
C GLU A 216 2.99 2.61 -17.85
N PRO A 217 1.77 2.76 -18.39
CA PRO A 217 1.07 4.04 -18.53
C PRO A 217 0.88 4.74 -17.18
N ASN A 218 0.84 6.07 -17.09
CA ASN A 218 0.60 6.73 -15.80
C ASN A 218 -0.90 6.66 -15.42
N HIS A 219 -1.37 5.55 -14.85
CA HIS A 219 -2.82 5.39 -14.61
C HIS A 219 -3.35 6.38 -13.58
N HIS A 220 -4.61 6.76 -13.77
CA HIS A 220 -5.34 7.61 -12.86
C HIS A 220 -5.35 7.00 -11.45
N PRO A 221 -5.03 7.76 -10.37
CA PRO A 221 -4.87 7.19 -9.02
C PRO A 221 -6.08 6.39 -8.55
N LEU A 222 -7.29 6.88 -8.85
CA LEU A 222 -8.53 6.24 -8.44
C LEU A 222 -8.88 4.98 -9.24
N ARG A 223 -8.22 4.74 -10.39
CA ARG A 223 -8.45 3.53 -11.21
C ARG A 223 -7.54 2.37 -10.87
N GLN A 224 -6.65 2.56 -9.91
CA GLN A 224 -5.63 1.58 -9.58
C GLN A 224 -6.21 0.50 -8.70
N THR A 225 -5.82 -0.75 -9.00
CA THR A 225 -5.97 -1.86 -8.07
C THR A 225 -4.76 -1.90 -7.15
N PHE A 226 -4.99 -2.15 -5.87
CA PHE A 226 -3.98 -2.17 -4.83
C PHE A 226 -3.92 -3.54 -4.17
N TYR A 227 -2.73 -4.03 -3.86
CA TYR A 227 -2.47 -5.38 -3.32
C TYR A 227 -1.58 -5.28 -2.09
N THR A 228 -1.78 -6.16 -1.11
CA THR A 228 -0.84 -6.26 0.03
C THR A 228 0.54 -6.74 -0.43
N ALA A 229 0.59 -7.43 -1.58
CA ALA A 229 1.72 -8.05 -2.26
C ALA A 229 2.42 -9.16 -1.45
N ALA A 230 2.53 -8.99 -0.14
CA ALA A 230 2.96 -9.99 0.82
C ALA A 230 1.73 -10.55 1.60
N PRO A 231 1.80 -11.80 2.05
CA PRO A 231 0.68 -12.47 2.71
C PRO A 231 0.44 -11.98 4.15
N VAL A 232 -0.78 -12.18 4.62
CA VAL A 232 -1.21 -11.97 6.01
C VAL A 232 -1.86 -13.24 6.52
N ARG A 233 -1.85 -13.46 7.83
CA ARG A 233 -2.79 -14.35 8.49
C ARG A 233 -4.20 -13.84 8.17
N PHE A 234 -5.13 -14.77 7.99
CA PHE A 234 -6.52 -14.47 7.70
C PHE A 234 -7.40 -15.39 8.55
N GLY A 235 -7.43 -15.10 9.86
CA GLY A 235 -8.03 -15.96 10.87
C GLY A 235 -7.37 -17.34 10.89
N ASP A 236 -8.11 -18.34 10.44
CA ASP A 236 -7.67 -19.73 10.33
C ASP A 236 -6.79 -20.03 9.11
N TYR A 237 -6.68 -19.08 8.17
CA TYR A 237 -5.99 -19.27 6.90
C TYR A 237 -4.88 -18.25 6.68
N VAL A 238 -4.27 -18.28 5.49
CA VAL A 238 -3.31 -17.29 4.99
C VAL A 238 -3.87 -16.67 3.72
N ALA A 239 -3.74 -15.35 3.54
CA ALA A 239 -4.28 -14.65 2.39
C ALA A 239 -3.40 -13.51 1.88
N LYS A 240 -3.60 -13.13 0.61
CA LYS A 240 -3.27 -11.78 0.10
C LYS A 240 -4.56 -11.01 -0.09
N LEU A 241 -4.53 -9.69 0.14
CA LEU A 241 -5.70 -8.83 -0.03
C LEU A 241 -5.52 -7.90 -1.21
N ARG A 242 -6.63 -7.57 -1.86
CA ARG A 242 -6.76 -6.66 -2.99
C ARG A 242 -7.82 -5.61 -2.70
N VAL A 243 -7.60 -4.38 -3.14
CA VAL A 243 -8.59 -3.29 -3.15
C VAL A 243 -8.67 -2.76 -4.57
N ALA A 244 -9.81 -2.94 -5.24
CA ALA A 244 -10.01 -2.54 -6.63
C ALA A 244 -11.20 -1.57 -6.75
N PRO A 245 -11.13 -0.53 -7.59
CA PRO A 245 -12.28 0.34 -7.84
C PRO A 245 -13.38 -0.45 -8.53
N THR A 246 -14.63 -0.20 -8.15
CA THR A 246 -15.77 -0.83 -8.83
C THR A 246 -15.99 -0.21 -10.21
N PRO A 247 -16.38 -1.01 -11.22
CA PRO A 247 -16.71 -0.49 -12.54
C PRO A 247 -17.76 0.63 -12.54
N GLN A 248 -18.70 0.56 -11.61
CA GLN A 248 -19.88 1.42 -11.53
C GLN A 248 -19.56 2.85 -11.06
N THR A 249 -18.47 3.06 -10.30
CA THR A 249 -18.19 4.36 -9.68
C THR A 249 -17.00 5.07 -10.31
N VAL A 250 -15.84 4.42 -10.37
CA VAL A 250 -14.61 5.09 -10.78
C VAL A 250 -14.15 4.67 -12.17
N ALA A 251 -14.18 3.37 -12.51
CA ALA A 251 -13.52 2.89 -13.73
C ALA A 251 -14.13 3.48 -15.01
N GLY A 252 -15.44 3.76 -15.01
CA GLY A 252 -16.14 4.42 -16.11
C GLY A 252 -16.20 5.95 -16.05
N ALA A 253 -15.88 6.55 -14.90
CA ALA A 253 -16.11 7.98 -14.66
C ALA A 253 -14.85 8.87 -14.78
N VAL A 254 -13.66 8.27 -14.80
CA VAL A 254 -12.39 8.98 -15.00
C VAL A 254 -11.53 8.36 -16.10
N PRO A 255 -10.65 9.14 -16.76
CA PRO A 255 -9.74 8.63 -17.78
C PRO A 255 -8.85 7.50 -17.25
N ALA A 256 -8.39 6.61 -18.14
CA ALA A 256 -7.51 5.50 -17.75
C ALA A 256 -6.15 5.96 -17.22
N THR A 257 -5.68 7.12 -17.68
CA THR A 257 -4.40 7.71 -17.31
C THR A 257 -4.58 9.13 -16.79
N VAL A 258 -3.65 9.57 -15.93
CA VAL A 258 -3.52 10.98 -15.59
C VAL A 258 -3.07 11.73 -16.83
N GLU A 259 -3.73 12.84 -17.13
CA GLU A 259 -3.34 13.72 -18.23
C GLU A 259 -1.98 14.38 -17.95
N ASP A 260 -1.22 14.62 -19.02
CA ASP A 260 -0.01 15.43 -18.93
C ASP A 260 -0.40 16.83 -18.45
N GLY A 261 0.28 17.33 -17.43
CA GLY A 261 -0.19 18.52 -16.73
C GLY A 261 0.73 18.97 -15.61
N PRO A 262 0.20 19.76 -14.65
CA PRO A 262 1.00 20.37 -13.61
C PRO A 262 1.64 19.32 -12.69
N TYR A 263 2.56 19.79 -11.85
CA TYR A 263 3.32 18.95 -10.92
C TYR A 263 2.43 18.10 -10.00
N ASP A 264 1.22 18.57 -9.70
CA ASP A 264 0.20 18.02 -8.80
C ASP A 264 -1.04 17.49 -9.54
N ALA A 265 -0.92 17.14 -10.83
CA ALA A 265 -2.02 16.67 -11.68
C ALA A 265 -2.83 15.51 -11.08
N ALA A 266 -2.20 14.59 -10.35
CA ALA A 266 -2.88 13.46 -9.75
C ALA A 266 -3.82 13.91 -8.62
N SER A 267 -3.35 14.79 -7.72
CA SER A 267 -4.19 15.34 -6.65
C SER A 267 -5.31 16.21 -7.21
N ARG A 268 -5.06 17.00 -8.25
CA ARG A 268 -6.12 17.81 -8.89
C ARG A 268 -7.22 16.94 -9.48
N ALA A 269 -6.87 15.83 -10.13
CA ALA A 269 -7.84 14.89 -10.67
C ALA A 269 -8.66 14.20 -9.57
N VAL A 270 -8.04 13.88 -8.43
CA VAL A 270 -8.75 13.36 -7.24
C VAL A 270 -9.73 14.37 -6.68
N VAL A 271 -9.30 15.62 -6.45
CA VAL A 271 -10.16 16.70 -5.94
C VAL A 271 -11.33 16.95 -6.88
N ALA A 272 -11.07 17.05 -8.19
CA ALA A 272 -12.10 17.27 -9.19
C ALA A 272 -13.15 16.15 -9.21
N TYR A 273 -12.75 14.90 -8.99
CA TYR A 273 -13.68 13.78 -8.92
C TYR A 273 -14.53 13.84 -7.64
N PHE A 274 -13.89 13.91 -6.48
CA PHE A 274 -14.59 13.82 -5.19
C PHE A 274 -15.40 15.06 -4.83
N ALA A 275 -15.19 16.18 -5.52
CA ALA A 275 -16.03 17.38 -5.39
C ALA A 275 -17.49 17.19 -5.84
N ALA A 276 -17.82 16.08 -6.54
CA ALA A 276 -19.18 15.85 -7.00
C ALA A 276 -19.59 14.36 -7.05
N ARG A 277 -18.71 13.44 -6.62
CA ARG A 277 -18.91 11.99 -6.80
C ARG A 277 -18.36 11.20 -5.63
N ALA A 278 -19.09 10.14 -5.27
CA ALA A 278 -18.59 9.09 -4.41
C ALA A 278 -17.83 8.03 -5.23
N ALA A 279 -16.90 7.32 -4.57
CA ALA A 279 -16.17 6.19 -5.14
C ALA A 279 -16.35 4.95 -4.27
N ASP A 280 -16.63 3.82 -4.91
CA ASP A 280 -16.70 2.52 -4.25
C ASP A 280 -15.51 1.65 -4.69
N TYR A 281 -14.93 0.93 -3.73
CA TYR A 281 -13.84 -0.02 -3.95
C TYR A 281 -14.21 -1.36 -3.34
N GLU A 282 -13.97 -2.44 -4.06
CA GLU A 282 -14.13 -3.79 -3.57
C GLU A 282 -12.84 -4.25 -2.89
N VAL A 283 -12.96 -4.75 -1.66
CA VAL A 283 -11.91 -5.48 -0.95
C VAL A 283 -12.10 -6.97 -1.25
N SER A 284 -11.06 -7.65 -1.70
CA SER A 284 -11.08 -9.08 -2.00
C SER A 284 -9.93 -9.80 -1.29
N ALA A 285 -10.13 -11.06 -0.92
CA ALA A 285 -9.11 -11.94 -0.36
C ALA A 285 -8.83 -13.11 -1.30
N GLN A 286 -7.54 -13.39 -1.52
CA GLN A 286 -7.05 -14.59 -2.19
C GLN A 286 -6.48 -15.51 -1.11
N LEU A 287 -7.12 -16.66 -0.87
CA LEU A 287 -6.66 -17.62 0.14
C LEU A 287 -5.50 -18.47 -0.41
N CYS A 288 -4.50 -18.71 0.41
CA CYS A 288 -3.32 -19.47 0.06
C CYS A 288 -3.66 -20.96 -0.14
N THR A 289 -3.17 -21.54 -1.22
CA THR A 289 -3.20 -23.00 -1.50
C THR A 289 -1.78 -23.55 -1.56
N GLU A 290 -1.62 -24.86 -1.82
CA GLU A 290 -0.31 -25.46 -2.06
C GLU A 290 0.46 -24.74 -3.18
N GLY A 291 1.79 -24.60 -3.02
CA GLY A 291 2.67 -23.95 -4.00
C GLY A 291 2.73 -22.41 -3.94
N MET A 292 1.91 -21.77 -3.11
CA MET A 292 1.93 -20.31 -2.90
C MET A 292 2.90 -19.93 -1.76
N PRO A 293 4.08 -19.34 -2.05
CA PRO A 293 5.10 -19.12 -1.03
C PRO A 293 4.75 -17.94 -0.11
N ILE A 294 5.10 -18.08 1.18
CA ILE A 294 4.95 -17.02 2.19
C ILE A 294 6.21 -16.16 2.32
N GLU A 295 7.38 -16.79 2.25
CA GLU A 295 8.69 -16.14 2.42
C GLU A 295 9.30 -15.61 1.11
N ASP A 296 8.61 -15.81 -0.03
CA ASP A 296 8.99 -15.22 -1.32
C ASP A 296 7.91 -14.26 -1.82
N ALA A 297 8.13 -12.97 -1.58
CA ALA A 297 7.20 -11.93 -2.00
C ALA A 297 7.28 -11.60 -3.50
N THR A 298 8.24 -12.14 -4.28
CA THR A 298 8.30 -11.92 -5.73
C THR A 298 7.33 -12.78 -6.52
N VAL A 299 6.76 -13.80 -5.88
CA VAL A 299 5.82 -14.73 -6.52
C VAL A 299 4.40 -14.17 -6.45
N GLU A 300 3.85 -13.87 -7.62
CA GLU A 300 2.42 -13.66 -7.80
C GLU A 300 1.70 -15.01 -7.68
N TRP A 301 0.64 -15.05 -6.87
CA TRP A 301 -0.12 -16.28 -6.65
C TRP A 301 -1.13 -16.47 -7.79
N PRO A 302 -1.16 -17.63 -8.47
CA PRO A 302 -2.04 -17.83 -9.61
C PRO A 302 -3.52 -17.72 -9.23
N GLU A 303 -4.26 -16.82 -9.87
CA GLU A 303 -5.72 -16.67 -9.64
C GLU A 303 -6.52 -17.91 -10.10
N GLU A 304 -5.95 -18.71 -11.01
CA GLU A 304 -6.50 -19.99 -11.45
C GLU A 304 -6.51 -21.04 -10.34
N SER A 305 -5.52 -21.00 -9.43
CA SER A 305 -5.43 -21.90 -8.28
C SER A 305 -6.26 -21.40 -7.10
N SER A 306 -6.32 -20.08 -6.89
CA SER A 306 -7.19 -19.47 -5.89
C SER A 306 -7.50 -18.04 -6.34
N PRO A 307 -8.76 -17.70 -6.67
CA PRO A 307 -9.10 -16.36 -7.13
C PRO A 307 -9.22 -15.38 -5.95
N TYR A 308 -9.08 -14.09 -6.24
CA TYR A 308 -9.50 -13.06 -5.28
C TYR A 308 -11.02 -13.03 -5.17
N ARG A 309 -11.53 -13.37 -3.98
CA ARG A 309 -12.97 -13.38 -3.69
C ARG A 309 -13.37 -12.14 -2.89
N PRO A 310 -14.46 -11.42 -3.26
CA PRO A 310 -14.91 -10.24 -2.53
C PRO A 310 -15.21 -10.53 -1.06
N VAL A 311 -14.82 -9.60 -0.18
CA VAL A 311 -15.05 -9.69 1.28
C VAL A 311 -15.74 -8.45 1.86
N ALA A 312 -15.52 -7.28 1.26
CA ALA A 312 -16.11 -6.03 1.72
C ALA A 312 -16.14 -4.99 0.60
N THR A 313 -16.91 -3.93 0.80
CA THR A 313 -16.89 -2.73 -0.05
C THR A 313 -16.51 -1.52 0.79
N ILE A 314 -15.61 -0.67 0.28
CA ILE A 314 -15.30 0.63 0.86
C ILE A 314 -16.02 1.70 0.03
N ARG A 315 -16.81 2.54 0.69
CA ARG A 315 -17.44 3.72 0.09
C ARG A 315 -16.77 4.99 0.60
N PHE A 316 -16.18 5.74 -0.32
CA PHE A 316 -15.71 7.11 -0.08
C PHE A 316 -16.77 8.08 -0.60
N PRO A 317 -17.44 8.88 0.26
CA PRO A 317 -18.42 9.85 -0.18
C PRO A 317 -17.78 11.04 -0.91
N GLU A 318 -18.62 11.93 -1.45
CA GLU A 318 -18.21 13.26 -1.90
C GLU A 318 -17.47 13.98 -0.76
N GLN A 319 -16.29 14.54 -1.08
CA GLN A 319 -15.39 15.18 -0.13
C GLN A 319 -14.29 15.98 -0.86
N THR A 320 -13.50 16.78 -0.14
CA THR A 320 -12.37 17.50 -0.76
C THR A 320 -11.30 16.55 -1.31
N GLY A 321 -11.02 15.46 -0.59
CA GLY A 321 -10.12 14.37 -1.01
C GLY A 321 -8.63 14.70 -1.07
N TYR A 322 -8.24 15.98 -1.12
CA TYR A 322 -6.85 16.43 -0.97
C TYR A 322 -6.77 17.94 -0.67
N GLY A 323 -5.88 18.35 0.22
CA GLY A 323 -5.73 19.76 0.61
C GLY A 323 -4.63 19.95 1.64
N GLU A 324 -4.35 21.19 2.04
CA GLU A 324 -3.27 21.46 3.00
C GLU A 324 -3.53 20.81 4.36
N ALA A 325 -4.74 21.00 4.93
CA ALA A 325 -5.12 20.40 6.21
C ALA A 325 -5.09 18.86 6.16
N LEU A 326 -5.59 18.28 5.06
CA LEU A 326 -5.54 16.83 4.83
C LEU A 326 -4.10 16.30 4.73
N ARG A 327 -3.19 17.08 4.13
CA ARG A 327 -1.77 16.73 4.09
C ARG A 327 -1.11 16.89 5.46
N ASP A 328 -1.44 17.92 6.23
CA ASP A 328 -0.92 18.04 7.61
C ASP A 328 -1.38 16.83 8.44
N PHE A 329 -2.67 16.47 8.33
CA PHE A 329 -3.23 15.29 8.97
C PHE A 329 -2.57 13.99 8.50
N ALA A 330 -2.65 13.66 7.21
CA ALA A 330 -2.24 12.35 6.72
C ALA A 330 -0.76 12.26 6.36
N ASP A 331 -0.13 13.33 5.87
CA ASP A 331 1.30 13.30 5.59
C ASP A 331 2.15 13.54 6.84
N ASP A 332 1.70 14.34 7.79
CA ASP A 332 2.52 14.75 8.93
C ASP A 332 2.10 14.15 10.28
N GLY A 333 0.81 13.87 10.50
CA GLY A 333 0.32 13.23 11.73
C GLY A 333 0.11 11.72 11.63
N LEU A 334 -0.50 11.25 10.53
CA LEU A 334 -0.96 9.86 10.46
C LEU A 334 0.18 8.86 10.24
N THR A 335 0.07 7.71 10.89
CA THR A 335 0.97 6.57 10.69
C THR A 335 0.22 5.39 10.09
N PHE A 336 0.94 4.61 9.29
CA PHE A 336 0.47 3.34 8.77
C PHE A 336 1.53 2.29 9.05
N ASN A 337 1.17 1.21 9.74
CA ASN A 337 2.03 0.05 9.92
C ASN A 337 1.21 -1.22 9.75
N SER A 338 1.55 -2.10 8.81
CA SER A 338 0.76 -3.33 8.55
C SER A 338 0.61 -4.25 9.76
N TRP A 339 1.44 -4.08 10.80
CA TRP A 339 1.35 -4.82 12.06
C TRP A 339 0.43 -4.18 13.10
N ARG A 340 -0.07 -2.96 12.85
CA ARG A 340 -1.15 -2.36 13.64
C ARG A 340 -2.45 -3.01 13.24
N GLY A 341 -2.88 -3.99 14.02
CA GLY A 341 -4.10 -4.75 13.73
C GLY A 341 -4.30 -5.89 14.70
N ILE A 342 -5.35 -6.65 14.46
CA ILE A 342 -5.71 -7.83 15.24
C ILE A 342 -4.77 -8.99 14.90
N ALA A 343 -4.56 -9.93 15.84
CA ALA A 343 -3.68 -11.07 15.64
C ALA A 343 -4.13 -11.97 14.46
N GLU A 344 -5.42 -12.02 14.16
CA GLU A 344 -6.03 -12.75 13.04
C GLU A 344 -5.65 -12.19 11.67
N HIS A 345 -5.12 -10.95 11.62
CA HIS A 345 -4.60 -10.31 10.41
C HIS A 345 -3.10 -10.02 10.47
N ARG A 346 -2.38 -10.77 11.32
CA ARG A 346 -0.93 -10.65 11.47
C ARG A 346 -0.21 -10.78 10.12
N PRO A 347 0.63 -9.81 9.73
CA PRO A 347 1.44 -9.95 8.52
C PRO A 347 2.42 -11.13 8.57
N LEU A 348 2.62 -11.80 7.43
CA LEU A 348 3.50 -12.97 7.29
C LEU A 348 4.60 -12.72 6.25
N GLY A 349 5.73 -13.43 6.38
CA GLY A 349 6.86 -13.34 5.46
C GLY A 349 7.89 -12.23 5.78
N SER A 350 9.11 -12.41 5.29
CA SER A 350 10.28 -11.55 5.49
C SER A 350 10.03 -10.07 5.20
N ILE A 351 9.36 -9.77 4.08
CA ILE A 351 9.05 -8.39 3.69
C ILE A 351 8.14 -7.71 4.71
N ASN A 352 7.17 -8.42 5.28
CA ASN A 352 6.30 -7.84 6.29
C ASN A 352 7.03 -7.63 7.63
N ARG A 353 7.91 -8.55 8.04
CA ARG A 353 8.78 -8.36 9.22
C ARG A 353 9.70 -7.16 9.05
N LEU A 354 10.24 -6.94 7.85
CA LEU A 354 10.96 -5.71 7.51
C LEU A 354 10.07 -4.47 7.66
N LYS A 355 8.87 -4.46 7.06
CA LYS A 355 7.91 -3.34 7.09
C LYS A 355 7.60 -2.85 8.49
N LEU A 356 7.46 -3.76 9.47
CA LEU A 356 7.26 -3.42 10.88
C LEU A 356 8.26 -2.36 11.35
N ARG A 357 9.54 -2.67 11.20
CA ARG A 357 10.65 -1.87 11.74
C ARG A 357 10.93 -0.62 10.90
N VAL A 358 10.83 -0.71 9.57
CA VAL A 358 11.12 0.46 8.72
C VAL A 358 10.02 1.52 8.77
N TYR A 359 8.75 1.12 8.88
CA TYR A 359 7.65 2.08 9.00
C TYR A 359 7.65 2.78 10.36
N GLU A 360 7.94 2.05 11.44
CA GLU A 360 8.14 2.61 12.78
C GLU A 360 9.29 3.64 12.78
N ALA A 361 10.49 3.24 12.35
CA ALA A 361 11.66 4.13 12.33
C ALA A 361 11.47 5.37 11.43
N SER A 362 10.76 5.22 10.31
CA SER A 362 10.40 6.34 9.42
C SER A 362 9.40 7.29 10.10
N SER A 363 8.39 6.73 10.77
CA SER A 363 7.39 7.51 11.51
C SER A 363 8.03 8.28 12.66
N GLU A 364 8.82 7.62 13.51
CA GLU A 364 9.50 8.25 14.65
C GLU A 364 10.40 9.41 14.21
N PHE A 365 11.20 9.21 13.14
CA PHE A 365 12.04 10.27 12.60
C PHE A 365 11.21 11.48 12.17
N ARG A 366 10.14 11.23 11.40
CA ARG A 366 9.29 12.29 10.85
C ARG A 366 8.59 13.09 11.95
N HIS A 367 7.96 12.42 12.91
CA HIS A 367 7.29 13.06 14.04
C HIS A 367 8.27 13.88 14.89
N SER A 368 9.41 13.28 15.24
CA SER A 368 10.45 13.96 16.03
C SER A 368 11.00 15.20 15.32
N ARG A 369 11.28 15.13 14.01
CA ARG A 369 11.84 16.26 13.26
C ARG A 369 10.82 17.34 12.92
N ASN A 370 9.56 16.96 12.74
CA ASN A 370 8.50 17.91 12.43
C ASN A 370 7.84 18.50 13.68
N GLY A 371 8.12 17.97 14.88
CA GLY A 371 7.47 18.38 16.12
C GLY A 371 6.00 17.96 16.16
N THR A 372 5.65 16.87 15.48
CA THR A 372 4.27 16.36 15.44
C THR A 372 4.08 15.30 16.51
N ALA A 373 2.99 15.39 17.28
CA ALA A 373 2.64 14.37 18.25
C ALA A 373 2.25 13.06 17.56
N TYR A 374 2.61 11.93 18.18
CA TYR A 374 2.16 10.61 17.74
C TYR A 374 0.77 10.36 18.32
N VAL A 375 -0.27 10.61 17.53
CA VAL A 375 -1.66 10.39 17.93
C VAL A 375 -2.36 9.63 16.81
N GLU A 376 -2.95 8.49 17.17
CA GLU A 376 -3.75 7.69 16.26
C GLU A 376 -5.23 8.05 16.41
N PRO A 377 -5.97 8.23 15.30
CA PRO A 377 -7.41 8.51 15.38
C PRO A 377 -8.16 7.30 15.92
N THR A 378 -9.15 7.54 16.78
CA THR A 378 -10.10 6.53 17.27
C THR A 378 -11.41 6.52 16.47
N ASP A 379 -11.71 7.64 15.82
CA ASP A 379 -12.89 7.88 15.00
C ASP A 379 -12.57 8.97 13.94
N LEU A 380 -13.58 9.43 13.20
CA LEU A 380 -13.42 10.44 12.14
C LEU A 380 -13.56 11.90 12.62
N SER A 381 -13.70 12.17 13.92
CA SER A 381 -13.87 13.53 14.46
C SER A 381 -12.65 14.42 14.22
N THR A 382 -11.46 13.83 14.17
CA THR A 382 -10.20 14.56 13.89
C THR A 382 -9.88 14.64 12.41
N PHE A 383 -10.68 14.05 11.53
CA PHE A 383 -10.45 14.09 10.09
C PHE A 383 -10.81 15.49 9.54
N PRO A 384 -9.88 16.21 8.88
CA PRO A 384 -10.18 17.52 8.30
C PRO A 384 -11.20 17.42 7.18
N ARG A 385 -12.31 18.16 7.27
CA ARG A 385 -13.39 18.18 6.27
C ARG A 385 -13.23 19.29 5.25
#